data_AF-A0A7Y0JMG4-F1
#
_entry.id   AF-A0A7Y0JMG4-F1
#
_cell.length_a   1.000
_cell.length_b   1.000
_cell.length_c   1.000
_cell.angle_alpha   90.00
_cell.angle_beta   90.00
_cell.angle_gamma   90.00
#
_symmetry.space_group_name_H-M   'P 1'
#
loop_
_entity.id
_entity.type
_entity.pdbx_description
1 polymer ?
#
loop_
_entity_poly.entity_id
_entity_poly.type
_entity_poly.pdbx_seq_one_letter_code
_entity_poly.pdbx_strand_id
1 'polypeptide(L)'
;MQPEITKDEYEAELNRLHERREELEERETTLTSHDHGGGLPADDQNRLDRVRAELADVLQRIGDLRDRWADAGGARPDPDGALGE
;
A
#
# COMPACT_ATOMS: atom_id res chain seq x y z
N MET A 1 -4.88 27.72 8.69
CA MET A 1 -3.60 27.02 8.46
C MET A 1 -3.73 26.38 7.09
N GLN A 2 -2.80 26.64 6.17
CA GLN A 2 -2.81 25.93 4.89
C GLN A 2 -2.28 24.52 5.14
N PRO A 3 -2.81 23.49 4.47
CA PRO A 3 -2.26 22.16 4.59
C PRO A 3 -0.81 22.16 4.09
N GLU A 4 0.11 21.50 4.80
CA GLU A 4 1.53 21.40 4.42
C GLU A 4 1.73 20.64 3.09
N ILE A 5 0.71 19.87 2.70
CA ILE A 5 0.61 19.09 1.48
C ILE A 5 -0.60 19.57 0.67
N THR A 6 -0.48 19.70 -0.65
CA THR A 6 -1.61 20.07 -1.51
C THR A 6 -2.50 18.86 -1.80
N LYS A 7 -3.77 19.08 -2.17
CA LYS A 7 -4.69 17.99 -2.54
C LYS A 7 -4.12 17.11 -3.65
N ASP A 8 -3.53 17.73 -4.67
CA ASP A 8 -2.93 17.05 -5.82
C ASP A 8 -1.72 16.19 -5.41
N GLU A 9 -0.86 16.72 -4.54
CA GLU A 9 0.30 16.00 -4.01
C GLU A 9 -0.13 14.82 -3.12
N TYR A 10 -1.17 15.01 -2.31
CA TYR A 10 -1.77 13.95 -1.50
C TYR A 10 -2.36 12.83 -2.38
N GLU A 11 -3.16 13.18 -3.38
CA GLU A 11 -3.77 12.22 -4.30
C GLU A 11 -2.71 11.46 -5.11
N ALA A 12 -1.66 12.16 -5.58
CA ALA A 12 -0.56 11.55 -6.31
C ALA A 12 0.24 10.56 -5.44
N GLU A 13 0.58 10.94 -4.20
CA GLU A 13 1.31 10.04 -3.29
C GLU A 13 0.45 8.87 -2.84
N LEU A 14 -0.84 9.10 -2.55
CA LEU A 14 -1.77 8.04 -2.20
C LEU A 14 -1.92 7.03 -3.34
N ASN A 15 -2.02 7.50 -4.59
CA ASN A 15 -2.09 6.63 -5.76
C ASN A 15 -0.80 5.81 -5.93
N ARG A 16 0.38 6.42 -5.76
CA ARG A 16 1.66 5.69 -5.81
C ARG A 16 1.75 4.60 -4.74
N LEU A 17 1.31 4.89 -3.52
CA LEU A 17 1.31 3.91 -2.44
C LEU A 17 0.31 2.78 -2.71
N HIS A 18 -0.85 3.06 -3.31
CA HIS A 18 -1.81 2.03 -3.72
C HIS A 18 -1.28 1.16 -4.86
N GLU A 19 -0.65 1.73 -5.88
CA GLU A 19 0.00 0.97 -6.95
C GLU A 19 1.11 0.07 -6.38
N ARG A 20 1.92 0.59 -5.45
CA ARG A 20 2.96 -0.20 -4.78
C ARG A 20 2.37 -1.33 -3.94
N ARG A 21 1.25 -1.08 -3.25
CA ARG A 21 0.52 -2.10 -2.49
C ARG A 21 0.04 -3.22 -3.41
N GLU A 22 -0.57 -2.88 -4.55
CA GLU A 22 -1.05 -3.86 -5.53
C GLU A 22 0.09 -4.70 -6.11
N GLU A 23 1.23 -4.09 -6.45
CA GLU A 23 2.43 -4.83 -6.91
C GLU A 23 2.89 -5.84 -5.86
N LEU A 24 2.91 -5.45 -4.58
CA LEU A 24 3.33 -6.33 -3.49
C LEU A 24 2.32 -7.46 -3.24
N GLU A 25 1.02 -7.18 -3.34
CA GLU A 25 -0.05 -8.20 -3.25
C GLU A 25 0.02 -9.20 -4.40
N GLU A 26 0.32 -8.74 -5.63
CA GLU A 26 0.53 -9.63 -6.79
C GLU A 26 1.79 -10.49 -6.61
N ARG A 27 2.87 -9.91 -6.08
CA ARG A 27 4.10 -10.64 -5.77
C ARG A 27 3.89 -11.68 -4.67
N GLU A 28 3.14 -11.36 -3.62
CA GLU A 28 2.74 -12.33 -2.59
C GLU A 28 1.90 -13.46 -3.20
N THR A 29 0.91 -13.12 -4.03
CA THR A 29 0.06 -14.11 -4.71
C THR A 29 0.87 -15.03 -5.59
N THR A 30 1.82 -14.49 -6.35
CA THR A 30 2.72 -15.27 -7.22
C THR A 30 3.59 -16.22 -6.40
N LEU A 31 4.17 -15.76 -5.30
CA LEU A 31 5.02 -16.59 -4.43
C LEU A 31 4.21 -17.70 -3.76
N THR A 32 3.03 -17.38 -3.23
CA THR A 32 2.18 -18.36 -2.56
C THR A 32 1.53 -19.35 -3.52
N SER A 33 1.29 -18.97 -4.78
CA SER A 33 0.76 -19.87 -5.82
C SER A 33 1.72 -20.99 -6.20
N HIS A 34 3.03 -20.83 -5.95
CA HIS A 34 4.02 -21.90 -6.12
C HIS A 34 4.02 -22.93 -4.99
N ASP A 35 3.26 -22.71 -3.91
CA ASP A 35 3.07 -23.71 -2.87
C ASP A 35 2.06 -24.77 -3.32
N HIS A 36 2.56 -25.92 -3.78
CA HIS A 36 1.72 -27.07 -4.17
C HIS A 36 1.41 -28.02 -3.00
N GLY A 37 1.38 -27.52 -1.75
CA GLY A 37 1.08 -28.31 -0.56
C GLY A 37 2.27 -28.98 0.12
N GLY A 38 3.50 -28.65 -0.30
CA GLY A 38 4.76 -29.13 0.30
C GLY A 38 5.49 -28.11 1.17
N GLY A 39 4.99 -26.87 1.26
CA GLY A 39 5.73 -25.75 1.81
C GLY A 39 6.59 -25.05 0.75
N LEU A 40 6.74 -23.73 0.88
CA LEU A 40 7.66 -22.94 0.06
C LEU A 40 9.11 -23.28 0.42
N PRO A 41 10.03 -23.31 -0.56
CA PRO A 41 11.45 -23.40 -0.27
C PRO A 41 11.91 -22.19 0.56
N ALA A 42 12.98 -22.37 1.36
CA ALA A 42 13.43 -21.34 2.30
C ALA A 42 13.72 -19.98 1.64
N ASP A 43 14.21 -19.96 0.40
CA ASP A 43 14.41 -18.74 -0.37
C ASP A 43 13.08 -18.02 -0.68
N ASP A 44 12.07 -18.74 -1.17
CA ASP A 44 10.76 -18.17 -1.46
C ASP A 44 10.03 -17.75 -0.16
N GLN A 45 10.23 -18.48 0.93
CA GLN A 45 9.71 -18.10 2.24
C GLN A 45 10.34 -16.79 2.75
N ASN A 46 11.67 -16.63 2.61
CA ASN A 46 12.35 -15.38 2.93
C ASN A 46 11.89 -14.23 2.02
N ARG A 47 11.65 -14.51 0.74
CA ARG A 47 11.15 -13.52 -0.22
C ARG A 47 9.72 -13.10 0.12
N LEU A 48 8.87 -14.04 0.51
CA LEU A 48 7.50 -13.80 0.97
C LEU A 48 7.49 -12.95 2.24
N ASP A 49 8.36 -13.26 3.22
CA ASP A 49 8.48 -12.48 4.45
C ASP A 49 8.88 -11.02 4.16
N ARG A 50 9.83 -10.81 3.25
CA ARG A 50 10.20 -9.45 2.79
C ARG A 50 9.05 -8.72 2.11
N VAL A 51 8.33 -9.39 1.21
CA VAL A 51 7.16 -8.78 0.53
C VAL A 51 6.10 -8.37 1.55
N ARG A 52 5.82 -9.21 2.54
CA ARG A 52 4.86 -8.90 3.61
C ARG A 52 5.32 -7.76 4.51
N ALA A 53 6.60 -7.70 4.83
CA ALA A 53 7.19 -6.59 5.57
C ALA A 53 7.10 -5.27 4.79
N GLU A 54 7.43 -5.29 3.49
CA GLU A 54 7.25 -4.13 2.59
C GLU A 54 5.78 -3.71 2.50
N LEU A 55 4.84 -4.66 2.42
CA LEU A 55 3.41 -4.38 2.35
C LEU A 55 2.91 -3.70 3.63
N ALA A 56 3.37 -4.17 4.80
CA ALA A 56 3.05 -3.56 6.08
C ALA A 56 3.57 -2.11 6.17
N ASP A 57 4.80 -1.85 5.68
CA ASP A 57 5.38 -0.50 5.61
C ASP A 57 4.54 0.43 4.70
N VAL A 58 4.14 -0.05 3.52
CA VAL A 58 3.28 0.71 2.59
C VAL A 58 1.93 1.02 3.22
N LEU A 59 1.27 0.05 3.85
CA LEU A 59 0.00 0.25 4.54
C LEU A 59 0.13 1.27 5.68
N GLN A 60 1.24 1.23 6.42
CA GLN A 60 1.53 2.22 7.45
C GLN A 60 1.71 3.62 6.86
N ARG A 61 2.44 3.75 5.74
CA ARG A 61 2.60 5.04 5.04
C ARG A 61 1.28 5.59 4.51
N ILE A 62 0.41 4.74 3.97
CA ILE A 62 -0.94 5.15 3.56
C ILE A 62 -1.71 5.70 4.76
N GLY A 63 -1.65 5.01 5.91
CA GLY A 63 -2.27 5.47 7.15
C GLY A 63 -1.74 6.83 7.60
N ASP A 64 -0.42 6.97 7.65
CA ASP A 64 0.27 8.20 8.07
C ASP A 64 -0.02 9.38 7.11
N LEU A 65 -0.02 9.14 5.79
CA LEU A 65 -0.38 10.14 4.79
C LEU A 65 -1.82 10.63 4.96
N ARG A 66 -2.76 9.70 5.20
CA ARG A 66 -4.18 10.04 5.46
C ARG A 66 -4.35 10.83 6.76
N ASP A 67 -3.58 10.51 7.78
CA ASP A 67 -3.60 11.20 9.07
C ASP A 67 -3.10 12.63 8.92
N ARG A 68 -1.93 12.82 8.29
CA ARG A 68 -1.38 14.15 7.96
C ARG A 68 -2.35 14.99 7.14
N TRP A 69 -3.00 14.40 6.12
CA TRP A 69 -3.98 15.11 5.31
C TRP A 69 -5.20 15.56 6.13
N ALA A 70 -5.68 14.71 7.04
CA ALA A 70 -6.79 15.04 7.93
C ALA A 70 -6.42 16.14 8.94
N ASP A 71 -5.24 16.06 9.56
CA ASP A 71 -4.72 17.08 10.49
C ASP A 71 -4.54 18.45 9.80
N ALA A 72 -4.16 18.42 8.53
CA ALA A 72 -3.99 19.60 7.69
C ALA A 72 -5.34 20.26 7.28
N GLY A 73 -6.47 19.71 7.72
CA GLY A 73 -7.81 20.20 7.42
C GLY A 73 -8.38 19.71 6.09
N GLY A 74 -7.73 18.72 5.47
CA GLY A 74 -8.22 18.04 4.28
C GLY A 74 -9.39 17.11 4.60
N ALA A 75 -10.40 17.08 3.72
CA ALA A 75 -11.44 16.06 3.81
C ALA A 75 -10.81 14.69 3.54
N ARG A 76 -11.02 13.72 4.43
CA ARG A 76 -10.58 12.33 4.23
C ARG A 76 -11.20 11.86 2.91
N PRO A 77 -10.42 11.44 1.90
CA PRO A 77 -11.02 10.89 0.71
C PRO A 77 -11.78 9.62 1.11
N ASP A 78 -12.90 9.42 0.43
CA ASP A 78 -13.75 8.27 0.63
C ASP A 78 -12.89 6.99 0.52
N PRO A 79 -12.91 6.09 1.51
CA PRO A 79 -12.13 4.85 1.46
C PRO A 79 -12.55 3.94 0.29
N ASP A 80 -13.69 4.24 -0.34
CA ASP A 80 -14.31 3.51 -1.44
C ASP A 80 -14.35 4.34 -2.73
N GLY A 81 -13.53 5.40 -2.82
CA GLY A 81 -13.37 6.23 -4.01
C GLY A 81 -12.76 5.44 -5.15
N ALA A 82 -13.59 4.61 -5.77
CA ALA A 82 -13.37 3.93 -7.03
C ALA A 82 -12.56 4.83 -7.95
N LEU A 83 -11.47 4.27 -8.46
CA LEU A 83 -10.82 4.74 -9.67
C LEU A 83 -11.95 5.01 -10.68
N GLY A 84 -12.18 6.29 -10.97
CA GLY A 84 -13.25 6.73 -11.84
C GLY A 84 -13.11 6.10 -13.22
N GLU A 85 -14.21 5.59 -13.74
CA GLU A 85 -14.44 5.43 -15.18
C GLU A 85 -14.96 6.74 -15.78
#